data_AF-A0A814R4A9-F1
#
_entry.id   AF-A0A814R4A9-F1
#
_cell.length_a   1.000
_cell.length_b   1.000
_cell.length_c   1.000
_cell.angle_alpha   90.00
_cell.angle_beta   90.00
_cell.angle_gamma   90.00
#
_symmetry.space_group_name_H-M   'P 1'
#
loop_
_entity.id
_entity.type
_entity.pdbx_description
1 polymer ?
#
loop_
_entity_poly.entity_id
_entity_poly.type
_entity_poly.pdbx_seq_one_letter_code
_entity_poly.pdbx_strand_id
1 'polypeptide(L)'
;MNKIWDIDGFIFRHPFTCLIAGPTQSGKTYFVRNILKSLHLMIDKKINRIIYCYSAYQPFFESLKTFNIEFVEGIPNLDDINASDSNLIILDDLLKECQDNSIIQNLFTVDSHHKNLSVFLLSQNLFPQGKCSRPISLNCHYIVVFNNPTNRSQIYSLARQMFPQKVFYSKHI
;
A
#
# COMPACT_ATOMS: atom_id res chain seq x y z
N MET A 1 -15.62 23.60 -6.47
CA MET A 1 -15.28 22.36 -5.74
C MET A 1 -14.79 21.36 -6.76
N ASN A 2 -13.47 21.22 -6.91
CA ASN A 2 -12.89 20.32 -7.91
C ASN A 2 -13.00 18.88 -7.40
N LYS A 3 -13.84 18.06 -8.06
CA LYS A 3 -13.84 16.61 -7.91
C LYS A 3 -12.49 16.09 -8.44
N ILE A 4 -11.66 15.53 -7.57
CA ILE A 4 -10.35 14.94 -7.93
C ILE A 4 -10.44 13.41 -8.10
N TRP A 5 -11.59 12.78 -7.88
CA TRP A 5 -11.72 11.32 -7.96
C TRP A 5 -13.04 10.89 -8.59
N ASP A 6 -13.01 10.43 -9.84
CA ASP A 6 -14.05 9.58 -10.45
C ASP A 6 -13.65 8.11 -10.23
N ILE A 7 -13.74 7.65 -8.99
CA ILE A 7 -13.73 6.22 -8.66
C ILE A 7 -15.05 5.91 -7.97
N ASP A 8 -16.16 6.18 -8.65
CA ASP A 8 -17.48 5.89 -8.09
C ASP A 8 -17.58 4.38 -7.81
N GLY A 9 -17.62 4.04 -6.52
CA GLY A 9 -17.95 2.69 -6.03
C GLY A 9 -16.79 1.71 -5.78
N PHE A 10 -15.52 2.10 -5.89
CA PHE A 10 -14.43 1.19 -5.51
C PHE A 10 -14.28 1.07 -4.00
N ILE A 11 -14.24 -0.18 -3.51
CA ILE A 11 -14.06 -0.52 -2.09
C ILE A 11 -13.01 -1.64 -1.99
N PHE A 12 -12.04 -1.49 -1.10
CA PHE A 12 -11.07 -2.54 -0.77
C PHE A 12 -11.76 -3.67 0.00
N ARG A 13 -11.53 -4.92 -0.42
CA ARG A 13 -12.09 -6.12 0.22
C ARG A 13 -11.14 -6.66 1.26
N HIS A 14 -11.50 -6.59 2.53
CA HIS A 14 -10.68 -7.10 3.63
C HIS A 14 -10.78 -8.63 3.73
N PRO A 15 -9.67 -9.36 3.98
CA PRO A 15 -8.28 -8.89 4.06
C PRO A 15 -7.65 -8.70 2.66
N PHE A 16 -6.72 -7.73 2.52
CA PHE A 16 -6.03 -7.48 1.27
C PHE A 16 -4.58 -7.05 1.45
N THR A 17 -3.81 -7.10 0.36
CA THR A 17 -2.49 -6.47 0.26
C THR A 17 -2.53 -5.47 -0.88
N CYS A 18 -2.02 -4.26 -0.63
CA CYS A 18 -2.05 -3.18 -1.59
C CYS A 18 -0.68 -2.50 -1.69
N LEU A 19 -0.12 -2.48 -2.89
CA LEU A 19 1.09 -1.72 -3.21
C LEU A 19 0.69 -0.33 -3.71
N ILE A 20 1.19 0.70 -3.04
CA ILE A 20 1.01 2.11 -3.44
C ILE A 20 2.38 2.62 -3.91
N ALA A 21 2.56 2.70 -5.24
CA ALA A 21 3.84 3.00 -5.85
C ALA A 21 3.86 4.39 -6.50
N GLY A 22 4.97 5.12 -6.32
CA GLY A 22 5.19 6.42 -6.96
C GLY A 22 6.37 7.17 -6.36
N PRO A 23 6.96 8.14 -7.07
CA PRO A 23 8.16 8.83 -6.60
C PRO A 23 7.92 9.62 -5.30
N THR A 24 8.98 10.11 -4.67
CA THR A 24 8.86 11.05 -3.54
C THR A 24 7.98 12.24 -3.93
N GLN A 25 7.15 12.72 -2.99
CA GLN A 25 6.19 13.82 -3.19
C GLN A 25 5.07 13.55 -4.24
N SER A 26 4.88 12.32 -4.71
CA SER A 26 3.77 11.98 -5.63
C SER A 26 2.37 11.99 -5.02
N GLY A 27 2.24 12.14 -3.69
CA GLY A 27 0.94 12.19 -3.01
C GLY A 27 0.49 10.87 -2.36
N LYS A 28 1.33 9.82 -2.33
CA LYS A 28 1.03 8.52 -1.69
C LYS A 28 0.53 8.66 -0.24
N THR A 29 1.28 9.39 0.59
CA THR A 29 0.96 9.63 1.99
C THR A 29 -0.37 10.38 2.15
N TYR A 30 -0.64 11.35 1.27
CA TYR A 30 -1.92 12.07 1.25
C TYR A 30 -3.09 11.16 0.87
N PHE A 31 -2.89 10.25 -0.08
CA PHE A 31 -3.89 9.26 -0.47
C PHE A 31 -4.23 8.31 0.67
N VAL A 32 -3.23 7.75 1.36
CA VAL A 32 -3.45 6.88 2.53
C VAL A 32 -4.14 7.65 3.66
N ARG A 33 -3.74 8.90 3.91
CA ARG A 33 -4.42 9.77 4.86
C ARG A 33 -5.93 9.92 4.54
N ASN A 34 -6.29 10.09 3.28
CA ASN A 34 -7.70 10.19 2.88
C ASN A 34 -8.45 8.87 3.06
N ILE A 35 -7.80 7.73 2.78
CA ILE A 35 -8.36 6.40 3.08
C ILE A 35 -8.61 6.27 4.59
N LEU A 36 -7.64 6.61 5.43
CA LEU A 36 -7.77 6.51 6.89
C LEU A 36 -8.91 7.38 7.43
N LYS A 37 -9.09 8.59 6.89
CA LYS A 37 -10.21 9.49 7.26
C LYS A 37 -11.58 8.96 6.84
N SER A 38 -11.64 8.18 5.77
CA SER A 38 -12.88 7.65 5.19
C SER A 38 -12.93 6.13 5.21
N LEU A 39 -12.33 5.51 6.23
CA LEU A 39 -12.06 4.06 6.26
C LEU A 39 -13.32 3.22 6.04
N HIS A 40 -14.42 3.60 6.68
CA HIS A 40 -15.73 2.93 6.60
C HIS A 40 -16.39 3.01 5.21
N LEU A 41 -15.93 3.91 4.33
CA LEU A 41 -16.39 4.03 2.95
C LEU A 41 -15.43 3.33 1.97
N MET A 42 -14.18 3.15 2.37
CA MET A 42 -13.10 2.66 1.51
C MET A 42 -12.80 1.17 1.71
N ILE A 43 -13.14 0.60 2.86
CA ILE A 43 -12.93 -0.82 3.19
C ILE A 43 -14.28 -1.43 3.59
N ASP A 44 -14.58 -2.61 3.05
CA ASP A 44 -15.88 -3.27 3.23
C ASP A 44 -16.13 -3.83 4.65
N LYS A 45 -15.07 -4.01 5.43
CA LYS A 45 -15.12 -4.47 6.82
C LYS A 45 -14.66 -3.37 7.77
N LYS A 46 -15.31 -3.29 8.94
CA LYS A 46 -14.85 -2.42 10.03
C LYS A 46 -13.50 -2.89 10.55
N ILE A 47 -12.49 -2.03 10.46
CA ILE A 47 -11.16 -2.29 11.02
C ILE A 47 -11.17 -1.99 12.52
N ASN A 48 -10.63 -2.93 13.30
CA ASN A 48 -10.55 -2.87 14.75
C ASN A 48 -9.25 -2.22 15.22
N ARG A 49 -8.14 -2.48 14.52
CA ARG A 49 -6.80 -2.03 14.88
C ARG A 49 -6.06 -1.52 13.64
N ILE A 50 -5.44 -0.35 13.77
CA ILE A 50 -4.65 0.27 12.71
C ILE A 50 -3.24 0.50 13.25
N ILE A 51 -2.24 -0.03 12.56
CA ILE A 51 -0.82 0.17 12.88
C ILE A 51 -0.19 0.91 11.70
N TYR A 52 0.35 2.10 11.96
CA TYR A 52 1.07 2.90 10.98
C TYR A 52 2.56 2.85 11.28
N CYS A 53 3.29 2.14 10.44
CA CYS A 53 4.73 1.97 10.53
C CYS A 53 5.45 2.98 9.62
N TYR A 54 6.46 3.65 10.15
CA TYR A 54 7.22 4.68 9.43
C TYR A 54 8.73 4.62 9.73
N SER A 55 9.55 5.11 8.80
CA SER A 55 11.00 5.27 9.01
C SER A 55 11.37 6.61 9.67
N ALA A 56 10.59 7.66 9.43
CA ALA A 56 10.77 8.98 10.04
C ALA A 56 9.43 9.63 10.41
N TYR A 57 9.37 10.27 11.59
CA TYR A 57 8.16 10.96 12.04
C TYR A 57 7.83 12.14 11.11
N GLN A 58 6.56 12.26 10.69
CA GLN A 58 6.11 13.33 9.82
C GLN A 58 5.04 14.19 10.52
N PRO A 59 5.10 15.53 10.42
CA PRO A 59 4.16 16.42 11.12
C PRO A 59 2.68 16.15 10.83
N PHE A 60 2.34 15.55 9.68
CA PHE A 60 0.95 15.25 9.34
C PHE A 60 0.34 14.15 10.22
N PHE A 61 1.16 13.32 10.90
CA PHE A 61 0.69 12.31 11.85
C PHE A 61 -0.12 12.95 12.99
N GLU A 62 0.16 14.20 13.36
CA GLU A 62 -0.66 14.96 14.31
C GLU A 62 -2.13 15.03 13.87
N SER A 63 -2.38 15.19 12.56
CA SER A 63 -3.74 15.22 12.02
C SER A 63 -4.43 13.86 11.97
N LEU A 64 -3.70 12.79 12.30
CA LEU A 64 -4.19 11.43 12.38
C LEU A 64 -4.29 10.92 13.83
N LYS A 65 -3.76 11.64 14.82
CA LYS A 65 -3.87 11.27 16.24
C LYS A 65 -5.30 11.25 16.79
N THR A 66 -6.23 11.92 16.12
CA THR A 66 -7.66 11.85 16.46
C THR A 66 -8.29 10.50 16.11
N PHE A 67 -7.60 9.68 15.31
CA PHE A 67 -7.98 8.31 15.02
C PHE A 67 -7.22 7.37 15.96
N ASN A 68 -7.83 6.22 16.29
CA ASN A 68 -7.19 5.17 17.08
C ASN A 68 -6.15 4.41 16.25
N ILE A 69 -5.02 5.08 15.97
CA ILE A 69 -3.90 4.57 15.16
C ILE A 69 -2.69 4.41 16.05
N GLU A 70 -2.09 3.22 16.02
CA GLU A 70 -0.82 2.93 16.67
C GLU A 70 0.32 3.32 15.73
N PHE A 71 1.12 4.30 16.15
CA PHE A 71 2.28 4.77 15.40
C PHE A 71 3.53 4.01 15.85
N VAL A 72 4.19 3.32 14.93
CA VAL A 72 5.36 2.49 15.20
C VAL A 72 6.51 2.93 14.30
N GLU A 73 7.65 3.25 14.90
CA GLU A 73 8.87 3.51 14.13
C GLU A 73 9.53 2.16 13.74
N GLY A 74 9.80 1.97 12.46
CA GLY A 74 10.40 0.74 11.95
C GLY A 74 9.40 -0.38 11.66
N ILE A 75 9.90 -1.61 11.66
CA ILE A 75 9.15 -2.80 11.24
C ILE A 75 8.24 -3.28 12.39
N PRO A 76 6.95 -3.59 12.13
CA PRO A 76 6.04 -4.04 13.18
C PRO A 76 6.35 -5.47 13.63
N ASN A 77 6.06 -5.77 14.90
CA ASN A 77 5.96 -7.15 15.37
C ASN A 77 4.63 -7.75 14.90
N LEU A 78 4.69 -8.84 14.11
CA LEU A 78 3.49 -9.49 13.58
C LEU A 78 2.91 -10.55 14.52
N ASP A 79 3.61 -10.92 15.58
CA ASP A 79 3.15 -11.95 16.52
C ASP A 79 2.04 -11.44 17.44
N ASP A 80 1.99 -10.11 17.65
CA ASP A 80 0.96 -9.44 18.45
C ASP A 80 -0.34 -9.17 17.68
N ILE A 81 -0.46 -9.69 16.45
CA ILE A 81 -1.64 -9.52 15.60
C ILE A 81 -2.63 -10.65 15.85
N ASN A 82 -3.75 -10.31 16.48
CA ASN A 82 -4.85 -11.25 16.70
C ASN A 82 -5.67 -11.43 15.42
N ALA A 83 -5.72 -12.67 14.91
CA ALA A 83 -6.50 -13.03 13.73
C ALA A 83 -8.02 -12.86 13.89
N SER A 84 -8.51 -12.76 15.13
CA SER A 84 -9.93 -12.51 15.42
C SER A 84 -10.35 -11.06 15.12
N ASP A 85 -9.39 -10.14 15.14
CA ASP A 85 -9.59 -8.72 14.85
C ASP A 85 -9.39 -8.45 13.36
N SER A 86 -10.07 -7.42 12.84
CA SER A 86 -9.79 -6.91 11.48
C SER A 86 -8.67 -5.89 11.59
N ASN A 87 -7.50 -6.26 11.12
CA ASN A 87 -6.27 -5.49 11.29
C ASN A 87 -5.92 -4.74 10.00
N LEU A 88 -5.34 -3.55 10.13
CA LEU A 88 -4.76 -2.79 9.03
C LEU A 88 -3.35 -2.34 9.38
N ILE A 89 -2.37 -2.71 8.55
CA ILE A 89 -0.99 -2.23 8.64
C ILE A 89 -0.71 -1.30 7.47
N ILE A 90 -0.07 -0.17 7.77
CA ILE A 90 0.51 0.73 6.78
C ILE A 90 2.02 0.68 6.95
N LEU A 91 2.74 0.39 5.88
CA LEU A 91 4.20 0.42 5.82
C LEU A 91 4.63 1.58 4.93
N ASP A 92 5.04 2.70 5.54
CA ASP A 92 5.45 3.91 4.83
C ASP A 92 6.97 4.08 4.83
N ASP A 93 7.57 4.02 3.64
CA ASP A 93 9.01 4.20 3.42
C ASP A 93 9.90 3.21 4.19
N LEU A 94 9.37 2.00 4.47
CA LEU A 94 10.06 0.92 5.20
C LEU A 94 10.55 -0.22 4.28
N LEU A 95 10.44 -0.05 2.97
CA LEU A 95 10.73 -1.12 2.03
C LEU A 95 12.22 -1.53 2.06
N LYS A 96 13.12 -0.59 2.34
CA LYS A 96 14.56 -0.86 2.40
C LYS A 96 14.91 -1.68 3.65
N GLU A 97 14.33 -1.31 4.78
CA GLU A 97 14.43 -1.99 6.07
C GLU A 97 13.84 -3.40 5.98
N CYS A 98 12.81 -3.54 5.16
CA CYS A 98 12.17 -4.82 4.90
C CYS A 98 12.86 -5.70 3.84
N GLN A 99 13.80 -5.20 3.03
CA GLN A 99 14.42 -5.98 1.95
C GLN A 99 15.17 -7.21 2.45
N ASP A 100 15.75 -7.11 3.63
CA ASP A 100 16.54 -8.17 4.28
C ASP A 100 15.73 -8.94 5.33
N ASN A 101 14.49 -8.50 5.61
CA ASN A 101 13.61 -9.11 6.60
C ASN A 101 12.49 -9.91 5.92
N SER A 102 12.24 -11.14 6.36
CA SER A 102 11.16 -11.99 5.83
C SER A 102 9.75 -11.43 6.06
N ILE A 103 9.61 -10.36 6.83
CA ILE A 103 8.32 -9.75 7.18
C ILE A 103 7.49 -9.35 5.96
N ILE A 104 8.06 -8.73 4.92
CA ILE A 104 7.26 -8.41 3.71
C ILE A 104 6.83 -9.68 2.99
N GLN A 105 7.68 -10.70 2.95
CA GLN A 105 7.29 -11.99 2.38
C GLN A 105 6.12 -12.57 3.18
N ASN A 106 6.17 -12.56 4.50
CA ASN A 106 5.09 -13.08 5.34
C ASN A 106 3.80 -12.26 5.16
N LEU A 107 3.87 -10.92 5.21
CA LEU A 107 2.74 -10.03 4.99
C LEU A 107 2.11 -10.17 3.59
N PHE A 108 2.92 -10.39 2.57
CA PHE A 108 2.46 -10.61 1.19
C PHE A 108 2.42 -12.10 0.85
N THR A 109 2.21 -12.99 1.81
CA THR A 109 1.89 -14.40 1.55
C THR A 109 0.64 -14.77 2.34
N VAL A 110 0.35 -16.08 2.41
CA VAL A 110 -0.88 -16.64 2.98
C VAL A 110 -1.16 -16.16 4.42
N ASP A 111 -0.12 -15.77 5.16
CA ASP A 111 -0.25 -15.26 6.54
C ASP A 111 -1.18 -14.04 6.66
N SER A 112 -1.30 -13.17 5.64
CA SER A 112 -2.23 -12.03 5.70
C SER A 112 -3.70 -12.45 5.76
N HIS A 113 -4.07 -13.50 5.03
CA HIS A 113 -5.42 -14.06 5.05
C HIS A 113 -5.70 -14.78 6.38
N HIS A 114 -4.71 -15.51 6.90
CA HIS A 114 -4.83 -16.20 8.19
C HIS A 114 -4.90 -15.23 9.38
N LYS A 115 -4.27 -14.05 9.28
CA LYS A 115 -4.27 -13.03 10.33
C LYS A 115 -5.40 -11.98 10.20
N ASN A 116 -6.36 -12.17 9.28
CA ASN A 116 -7.44 -11.21 8.98
C ASN A 116 -6.87 -9.78 8.88
N LEU A 117 -5.83 -9.64 8.05
CA LEU A 117 -4.94 -8.50 8.00
C LEU A 117 -4.94 -7.85 6.63
N SER A 118 -5.19 -6.55 6.58
CA SER A 118 -4.96 -5.73 5.39
C SER A 118 -3.65 -4.97 5.46
N VAL A 119 -2.99 -4.80 4.34
CA VAL A 119 -1.67 -4.16 4.24
C VAL A 119 -1.66 -3.10 3.15
N PHE A 120 -1.29 -1.88 3.48
CA PHE A 120 -0.83 -0.87 2.53
C PHE A 120 0.69 -0.76 2.59
N LEU A 121 1.36 -1.06 1.49
CA LEU A 121 2.81 -0.86 1.34
C LEU A 121 3.07 0.32 0.43
N LEU A 122 3.69 1.38 0.95
CA LEU A 122 4.07 2.54 0.16
C LEU A 122 5.50 2.35 -0.32
N SER A 123 5.70 2.51 -1.62
CA SER A 123 6.99 2.33 -2.26
C SER A 123 7.29 3.45 -3.24
N GLN A 124 8.57 3.80 -3.35
CA GLN A 124 9.07 4.69 -4.40
C GLN A 124 9.16 3.99 -5.76
N ASN A 125 9.23 2.67 -5.76
CA ASN A 125 9.46 1.82 -6.92
C ASN A 125 8.33 0.80 -7.08
N LEU A 126 7.78 0.69 -8.29
CA LEU A 126 6.73 -0.28 -8.61
C LEU A 126 7.26 -1.72 -8.60
N PHE A 127 8.54 -1.89 -8.95
CA PHE A 127 9.24 -3.17 -8.92
C PHE A 127 10.40 -3.07 -7.94
N PRO A 128 10.14 -3.16 -6.62
CA PRO A 128 11.20 -3.24 -5.63
C PRO A 128 12.19 -4.34 -6.02
N GLN A 129 13.47 -4.10 -5.80
CA GLN A 129 14.49 -5.12 -6.03
C GLN A 129 14.68 -6.00 -4.78
N GLY A 130 15.37 -7.12 -4.94
CA GLY A 130 15.67 -8.05 -3.86
C GLY A 130 14.54 -9.06 -3.57
N LYS A 131 14.63 -9.72 -2.42
CA LYS A 131 13.78 -10.87 -2.05
C LYS A 131 12.29 -10.51 -1.95
N CYS A 132 11.98 -9.25 -1.64
CA CYS A 132 10.59 -8.76 -1.52
C CYS A 132 9.87 -8.59 -2.86
N SER A 133 10.61 -8.48 -3.98
CA SER A 133 10.05 -8.19 -5.30
C SER A 133 9.00 -9.21 -5.74
N ARG A 134 9.35 -10.50 -5.60
CA ARG A 134 8.53 -11.62 -6.07
C ARG A 134 7.26 -11.81 -5.23
N PRO A 135 7.32 -11.85 -3.88
CA PRO A 135 6.12 -11.90 -3.05
C PRO A 135 5.16 -10.74 -3.31
N ILE A 136 5.67 -9.51 -3.38
CA ILE A 136 4.83 -8.33 -3.69
C ILE A 136 4.17 -8.52 -5.07
N SER A 137 4.94 -8.89 -6.09
CA SER A 137 4.39 -9.00 -7.45
C SER A 137 3.35 -10.12 -7.60
N LEU A 138 3.50 -11.23 -6.88
CA LEU A 138 2.62 -12.41 -7.02
C LEU A 138 1.37 -12.36 -6.15
N ASN A 139 1.45 -11.73 -4.97
CA ASN A 139 0.42 -11.83 -3.95
C ASN A 139 -0.19 -10.47 -3.58
N CYS A 140 0.15 -9.40 -4.32
CA CYS A 140 -0.50 -8.12 -4.15
C CYS A 140 -1.90 -8.14 -4.79
N HIS A 141 -2.93 -7.87 -3.99
CA HIS A 141 -4.31 -7.84 -4.46
C HIS A 141 -4.63 -6.55 -5.24
N TYR A 142 -4.04 -5.43 -4.81
CA TYR A 142 -4.31 -4.12 -5.38
C TYR A 142 -3.02 -3.34 -5.66
N ILE A 143 -2.92 -2.71 -6.83
CA ILE A 143 -1.80 -1.84 -7.16
C ILE A 143 -2.34 -0.45 -7.46
N VAL A 144 -1.93 0.54 -6.67
CA VAL A 144 -2.18 1.96 -6.92
C VAL A 144 -0.89 2.59 -7.42
N VAL A 145 -0.89 3.05 -8.67
CA VAL A 145 0.28 3.67 -9.30
C VAL A 145 0.05 5.17 -9.46
N PHE A 146 0.90 5.96 -8.81
CA PHE A 146 0.96 7.41 -9.02
C PHE A 146 1.80 7.73 -10.23
N ASN A 147 1.53 8.89 -10.85
CA ASN A 147 2.29 9.35 -12.01
C ASN A 147 3.78 9.42 -11.68
N ASN A 148 4.61 8.74 -12.48
CA ASN A 148 6.04 8.71 -12.35
C ASN A 148 6.67 9.22 -13.66
N PRO A 149 6.78 10.56 -13.85
CA PRO A 149 7.24 11.14 -15.10
C PRO A 149 8.68 10.72 -15.44
N THR A 150 9.50 10.41 -14.43
CA THR A 150 10.91 10.03 -14.56
C THR A 150 11.10 8.56 -14.93
N ASN A 151 10.15 7.67 -14.62
CA ASN A 151 10.32 6.22 -14.81
C ASN A 151 9.14 5.55 -15.51
N ARG A 152 8.83 6.03 -16.71
CA ARG A 152 7.72 5.54 -17.55
C ARG A 152 7.86 4.06 -17.91
N SER A 153 9.08 3.52 -17.99
CA SER A 153 9.34 2.12 -18.32
C SER A 153 8.69 1.16 -17.32
N GLN A 154 8.62 1.52 -16.04
CA GLN A 154 7.93 0.69 -15.04
C GLN A 154 6.42 0.62 -15.31
N ILE A 155 5.81 1.75 -15.66
CA ILE A 155 4.39 1.81 -16.00
C ILE A 155 4.10 0.96 -17.24
N TYR A 156 4.97 1.02 -18.26
CA TYR A 156 4.86 0.16 -19.44
C TYR A 156 5.01 -1.33 -19.12
N SER A 157 5.99 -1.68 -18.28
CA SER A 157 6.18 -3.07 -17.84
C SER A 157 4.95 -3.61 -17.12
N LEU A 158 4.35 -2.82 -16.23
CA LEU A 158 3.08 -3.19 -15.57
C LEU A 158 1.94 -3.30 -16.56
N ALA A 159 1.76 -2.31 -17.45
CA ALA A 159 0.70 -2.32 -18.45
C ALA A 159 0.78 -3.56 -19.36
N ARG A 160 1.99 -3.98 -19.73
CA ARG A 160 2.23 -5.21 -20.49
C ARG A 160 1.93 -6.47 -19.68
N GLN A 161 2.20 -6.49 -18.38
CA GLN A 161 1.82 -7.61 -17.50
C GLN A 161 0.29 -7.70 -17.32
N MET A 162 -0.38 -6.56 -17.17
CA MET A 162 -1.84 -6.49 -17.00
C MET A 162 -2.61 -6.81 -18.29
N PHE A 163 -2.08 -6.38 -19.44
CA PHE A 163 -2.72 -6.54 -20.74
C PHE A 163 -1.74 -7.11 -21.78
N PRO A 164 -1.34 -8.39 -21.65
CA PRO A 164 -0.30 -9.00 -22.49
C PRO A 164 -0.65 -9.01 -23.99
N GLN A 165 -1.91 -8.82 -24.37
CA GLN A 165 -2.38 -8.79 -25.75
C GLN A 165 -2.67 -7.38 -26.30
N LYS A 166 -2.53 -6.31 -25.51
CA LYS A 166 -2.68 -4.92 -25.99
C LYS A 166 -1.33 -4.26 -26.17
N VAL A 167 -0.96 -3.94 -27.40
CA VAL A 167 0.24 -3.14 -27.70
C VAL A 167 -0.07 -1.68 -27.35
N PHE A 168 0.44 -1.20 -26.22
CA PHE A 168 0.32 0.20 -25.85
C PHE A 168 1.34 1.05 -26.63
N TYR A 169 0.86 1.77 -27.64
CA TYR A 169 1.62 2.84 -28.29
C TYR A 169 1.35 4.15 -27.54
N SER A 170 2.38 4.81 -27.00
CA SER A 170 2.25 6.25 -26.72
C SER A 170 2.50 7.03 -27.99
N LYS A 171 1.49 7.75 -28.47
CA LYS A 171 1.74 8.91 -29.33
C LYS A 171 2.42 9.97 -28.47
N HIS A 172 3.67 10.26 -28.81
CA HIS A 172 4.34 11.48 -28.39
C HIS A 172 3.63 12.65 -29.08
N ILE A 173 3.10 13.58 -28.30
CA ILE A 173 2.81 14.96 -28.73
C ILE A 173 3.75 15.83 -27.90
#